data_AF-A0AAW5Z7D8-F1
#
_entry.id   AF-A0AAW5Z7D8-F1
#
_cell.length_a   1.000
_cell.length_b   1.000
_cell.length_c   1.000
_cell.angle_alpha   90.00
_cell.angle_beta   90.00
_cell.angle_gamma   90.00
#
_symmetry.space_group_name_H-M   'P 1'
#
loop_
_entity.id
_entity.type
_entity.pdbx_description
1 polymer ?
#
loop_
_entity_poly.entity_id
_entity_poly.type
_entity_poly.pdbx_seq_one_letter_code
_entity_poly.pdbx_strand_id
1 'polypeptide(L)'
;MAKAPTKKAKAKKGFEETLWDTANQLRGSVESSEYKHVVLSLVFLKFISDKFEARRKKMIADGQADFLEMEVFYQQDNIFYLPEEARWSFIKQNAKQDDIAVRIDTAL
;
A
#
# COMPACT_ATOMS: atom_id res chain seq x y z
N MET A 1 -54.14 15.02 -2.66
CA MET A 1 -52.80 15.43 -3.14
C MET A 1 -51.79 14.39 -2.65
N ALA A 2 -51.22 13.59 -3.55
CA ALA A 2 -50.29 12.52 -3.20
C ALA A 2 -48.89 13.11 -2.90
N LYS A 3 -48.31 12.76 -1.75
CA LYS A 3 -46.94 13.15 -1.37
C LYS A 3 -45.94 12.41 -2.26
N ALA A 4 -45.09 13.16 -2.97
CA ALA A 4 -44.01 12.60 -3.78
C ALA A 4 -42.95 11.92 -2.89
N PRO A 5 -42.33 10.81 -3.34
CA PRO A 5 -41.29 10.12 -2.58
C PRO A 5 -39.99 10.95 -2.61
N THR A 6 -39.51 11.34 -1.44
CA THR A 6 -38.19 11.97 -1.29
C THR A 6 -37.09 10.94 -1.55
N LYS A 7 -36.39 11.08 -2.67
CA LYS A 7 -35.15 10.33 -2.96
C LYS A 7 -34.12 10.67 -1.88
N LYS A 8 -33.86 9.75 -0.95
CA LYS A 8 -32.74 9.85 0.00
C LYS A 8 -31.44 9.91 -0.81
N ALA A 9 -30.70 11.01 -0.71
CA ALA A 9 -29.35 11.11 -1.23
C ALA A 9 -28.49 10.05 -0.52
N LYS A 10 -27.87 9.14 -1.27
CA LYS A 10 -26.94 8.16 -0.71
C LYS A 10 -25.73 8.94 -0.16
N ALA A 11 -25.51 8.87 1.14
CA ALA A 11 -24.28 9.37 1.75
C ALA A 11 -23.08 8.70 1.07
N LYS A 12 -22.09 9.48 0.64
CA LYS A 12 -20.82 8.92 0.17
C LYS A 12 -20.19 8.22 1.37
N LYS A 13 -19.93 6.91 1.24
CA LYS A 13 -19.19 6.13 2.23
C LYS A 13 -17.82 6.78 2.50
N GLY A 14 -17.35 6.66 3.73
CA GLY A 14 -16.00 7.09 4.10
C GLY A 14 -14.92 6.32 3.33
N PHE A 15 -13.71 6.85 3.26
CA PHE A 15 -12.59 6.15 2.62
C PHE A 15 -12.27 4.85 3.35
N GLU A 16 -12.23 4.89 4.68
CA GLU A 16 -12.00 3.76 5.56
C GLU A 16 -13.09 2.69 5.42
N GLU A 17 -14.36 3.13 5.35
CA GLU A 17 -15.50 2.23 5.14
C GLU A 17 -15.40 1.55 3.77
N THR A 18 -15.02 2.29 2.73
CA THR A 18 -14.82 1.74 1.39
C THR A 18 -13.67 0.74 1.36
N LEU A 19 -12.57 1.03 2.05
CA LEU A 19 -11.41 0.14 2.13
C LEU A 19 -11.76 -1.14 2.90
N TRP A 20 -12.46 -1.01 4.02
CA TRP A 20 -12.94 -2.11 4.85
C TRP A 20 -13.89 -3.03 4.07
N ASP A 21 -14.86 -2.46 3.36
CA ASP A 21 -15.80 -3.23 2.54
C ASP A 21 -15.10 -3.95 1.40
N THR A 22 -14.15 -3.28 0.74
CA THR A 22 -13.35 -3.89 -0.34
C THR A 22 -12.52 -5.05 0.19
N ALA A 23 -11.86 -4.88 1.32
CA ALA A 23 -11.08 -5.95 1.96
C ALA A 23 -11.96 -7.14 2.32
N ASN A 24 -13.15 -6.90 2.89
CA ASN A 24 -14.11 -7.97 3.21
C ASN A 24 -14.60 -8.71 1.98
N GLN A 25 -14.85 -8.01 0.87
CA GLN A 25 -15.25 -8.62 -0.38
C GLN A 25 -14.15 -9.50 -0.99
N LEU A 26 -12.89 -9.11 -0.85
CA LEU A 26 -11.72 -9.82 -1.40
C LEU A 26 -11.25 -11.00 -0.53
N ARG A 27 -11.61 -11.04 0.76
CA ARG A 27 -11.19 -12.11 1.70
C ARG A 27 -11.63 -13.52 1.28
N GLY A 28 -12.73 -13.63 0.53
CA GLY A 28 -13.28 -14.93 0.14
C GLY A 28 -13.60 -15.79 1.36
N SER A 29 -13.08 -17.03 1.37
CA SER A 29 -13.28 -18.01 2.46
C SER A 29 -12.24 -17.95 3.58
N VAL A 30 -11.22 -17.10 3.48
CA VAL A 30 -10.15 -16.98 4.49
C VAL A 30 -10.72 -16.40 5.78
N GLU A 31 -10.41 -16.95 6.96
CA GLU A 31 -10.89 -16.39 8.24
C GLU A 31 -10.31 -14.98 8.48
N SER A 32 -11.04 -14.11 9.19
CA SER A 32 -10.59 -12.75 9.51
C SER A 32 -9.27 -12.71 10.30
N SER A 33 -9.10 -13.66 11.22
CA SER A 33 -7.88 -13.88 12.02
C SER A 33 -6.63 -14.07 11.15
N GLU A 34 -6.76 -14.77 10.03
CA GLU A 34 -5.66 -15.04 9.09
C GLU A 34 -5.53 -13.93 8.05
N TYR A 35 -6.67 -13.44 7.51
CA TYR A 35 -6.68 -12.42 6.47
C TYR A 35 -6.09 -11.08 6.93
N LYS A 36 -6.17 -10.77 8.23
CA LYS A 36 -5.54 -9.56 8.79
C LYS A 36 -4.05 -9.50 8.49
N HIS A 37 -3.35 -10.64 8.48
CA HIS A 37 -1.91 -10.67 8.21
C HIS A 37 -1.62 -10.26 6.77
N VAL A 38 -2.39 -10.78 5.81
CA VAL A 38 -2.27 -10.40 4.40
C VAL A 38 -2.50 -8.89 4.19
N VAL A 39 -3.59 -8.36 4.75
CA VAL A 39 -3.95 -6.95 4.57
C VAL A 39 -2.94 -6.04 5.26
N LEU A 40 -2.56 -6.34 6.51
CA LEU A 40 -1.61 -5.51 7.26
C LEU A 40 -0.21 -5.53 6.63
N SER A 41 0.26 -6.68 6.14
CA SER A 41 1.53 -6.78 5.43
C SER A 41 1.55 -5.93 4.15
N LEU A 42 0.46 -5.95 3.36
CA LEU A 42 0.35 -5.12 2.14
C LEU A 42 0.29 -3.63 2.45
N VAL A 43 -0.45 -3.24 3.50
CA VAL A 43 -0.52 -1.83 3.94
C VAL A 43 0.84 -1.36 4.46
N PHE A 44 1.54 -2.20 5.23
CA PHE A 44 2.88 -1.93 5.72
C PHE A 44 3.87 -1.75 4.58
N LEU A 45 3.89 -2.69 3.61
CA LEU A 45 4.74 -2.62 2.43
C LEU A 45 4.49 -1.35 1.61
N LYS A 46 3.21 -0.98 1.40
CA LYS A 46 2.85 0.28 0.74
C LYS A 46 3.38 1.49 1.51
N PHE A 47 3.23 1.49 2.83
CA PHE A 47 3.65 2.59 3.68
C PHE A 47 5.16 2.81 3.64
N ILE A 48 5.96 1.75 3.84
CA ILE A 48 7.42 1.87 3.79
C ILE A 48 7.89 2.27 2.39
N SER A 49 7.26 1.75 1.33
CA SER A 49 7.57 2.12 -0.04
C SER A 49 7.29 3.60 -0.33
N ASP A 50 6.19 4.15 0.17
CA ASP A 50 5.90 5.58 0.01
C ASP A 50 6.91 6.47 0.73
N LYS A 51 7.33 6.08 1.94
CA LYS A 51 8.36 6.79 2.71
C LYS A 51 9.70 6.76 1.99
N PHE A 52 10.11 5.60 1.50
CA PHE A 52 11.33 5.43 0.70
C PHE A 52 11.31 6.33 -0.54
N GLU A 53 10.24 6.29 -1.33
CA GLU A 53 10.10 7.10 -2.56
C GLU A 53 10.09 8.60 -2.25
N ALA A 54 9.43 9.03 -1.19
CA ALA A 54 9.43 10.42 -0.76
C ALA A 54 10.84 10.90 -0.38
N ARG A 55 11.61 10.08 0.36
CA ARG A 55 13.00 10.39 0.71
C ARG A 55 13.90 10.45 -0.51
N ARG A 56 13.77 9.47 -1.41
CA ARG A 56 14.53 9.40 -2.67
C ARG A 56 14.30 10.64 -3.53
N LYS A 57 13.04 11.07 -3.68
CA LYS A 57 12.68 12.30 -4.41
C LYS A 57 13.28 13.55 -3.76
N LYS A 58 13.25 13.63 -2.42
CA LYS A 58 13.87 14.74 -1.68
C LYS A 58 15.38 14.79 -1.92
N MET A 59 16.07 13.65 -1.82
CA MET A 59 17.52 13.58 -2.09
C MET A 59 17.87 14.04 -3.51
N ILE A 60 17.08 13.65 -4.51
CA ILE A 60 17.28 14.12 -5.89
C ILE A 60 17.12 15.65 -5.97
N ALA A 61 16.10 16.21 -5.34
CA ALA A 61 15.87 17.66 -5.31
C ALA A 61 17.00 18.42 -4.60
N ASP A 62 17.59 17.81 -3.56
CA ASP A 62 18.69 18.38 -2.77
C ASP A 62 20.07 18.18 -3.44
N GLY A 63 20.13 17.63 -4.67
CA GLY A 63 21.39 17.38 -5.38
C GLY A 63 22.20 16.19 -4.85
N GLN A 64 21.57 15.33 -4.06
CA GLN A 64 22.16 14.15 -3.40
C GLN A 64 21.96 12.86 -4.21
N ALA A 65 21.92 12.96 -5.55
CA ALA A 65 21.61 11.83 -6.43
C ALA A 65 22.65 10.69 -6.36
N ASP A 66 23.90 11.00 -6.05
CA ASP A 66 24.97 10.00 -5.91
C ASP A 66 24.80 9.11 -4.68
N PHE A 67 23.95 9.51 -3.72
CA PHE A 67 23.73 8.79 -2.46
C PHE A 67 22.46 7.94 -2.44
N LEU A 68 21.71 7.85 -3.55
CA LEU A 68 20.39 7.21 -3.58
C LEU A 68 20.41 5.72 -3.25
N GLU A 69 21.54 5.05 -3.47
CA GLU A 69 21.70 3.62 -3.21
C GLU A 69 22.46 3.35 -1.90
N MET A 70 22.61 4.37 -1.04
CA MET A 70 23.27 4.27 0.26
C MET A 70 22.25 4.27 1.40
N GLU A 71 22.09 3.13 2.06
CA GLU A 71 21.08 2.92 3.10
C GLU A 71 21.13 3.93 4.26
N VAL A 72 22.35 4.33 4.66
CA VAL A 72 22.58 5.27 5.77
C VAL A 72 21.85 6.61 5.58
N PHE A 73 21.64 7.03 4.33
CA PHE A 73 20.94 8.27 4.02
C PHE A 73 19.41 8.19 4.18
N TYR A 74 18.87 6.98 4.27
CA TYR A 74 17.47 6.73 4.59
C TYR A 74 17.30 6.50 6.09
N GLN A 75 18.21 5.75 6.71
CA GLN A 75 18.19 5.42 8.14
C GLN A 75 18.27 6.67 9.03
N GLN A 76 18.99 7.72 8.60
CA GLN A 76 19.04 9.00 9.35
C GLN A 76 17.66 9.61 9.63
N ASP A 77 16.68 9.34 8.77
CA ASP A 77 15.30 9.82 8.88
C ASP A 77 14.33 8.71 9.36
N ASN A 78 14.87 7.59 9.88
CA ASN A 78 14.13 6.37 10.24
C ASN A 78 13.34 5.78 9.06
N ILE A 79 13.90 5.84 7.86
CA ILE A 79 13.31 5.30 6.65
C ILE A 79 14.08 4.05 6.25
N PHE A 80 13.37 2.95 6.01
CA PHE A 80 13.96 1.73 5.47
C PHE A 80 14.41 1.98 4.03
N TYR A 81 15.65 1.59 3.73
CA TYR A 81 16.07 1.45 2.35
C TYR A 81 15.37 0.22 1.75
N LEU A 82 14.85 0.34 0.53
CA LEU A 82 14.13 -0.74 -0.14
C LEU A 82 14.86 -1.14 -1.42
N PRO A 83 15.24 -2.43 -1.56
CA PRO A 83 15.68 -2.97 -2.83
C PRO A 83 14.52 -2.94 -3.84
N GLU A 84 14.82 -3.09 -5.12
CA GLU A 84 13.84 -2.89 -6.20
C GLU A 84 12.62 -3.80 -6.06
N GLU A 85 12.84 -5.06 -5.72
CA GLU A 85 11.83 -6.10 -5.52
C GLU A 85 10.85 -5.80 -4.36
N ALA A 86 11.29 -5.03 -3.37
CA ALA A 86 10.48 -4.64 -2.22
C ALA A 86 9.70 -3.33 -2.44
N ARG A 87 9.88 -2.65 -3.58
CA ARG A 87 9.16 -1.41 -3.88
C ARG A 87 7.74 -1.72 -4.35
N TRP A 88 6.78 -0.90 -3.92
CA TRP A 88 5.38 -1.07 -4.29
C TRP A 88 5.14 -1.06 -5.80
N SER A 89 5.94 -0.31 -6.56
CA SER A 89 5.91 -0.31 -8.02
C SER A 89 6.17 -1.69 -8.61
N PHE A 90 7.19 -2.40 -8.12
CA PHE A 90 7.54 -3.74 -8.55
C PHE A 90 6.42 -4.74 -8.24
N ILE A 91 5.90 -4.71 -7.02
CA ILE A 91 4.78 -5.58 -6.61
C ILE A 91 3.54 -5.31 -7.46
N LYS A 92 3.19 -4.04 -7.67
CA LYS A 92 2.03 -3.65 -8.47
C LYS A 92 2.18 -4.08 -9.94
N GLN A 93 3.38 -3.97 -10.52
CA GLN A 93 3.64 -4.42 -11.89
C GLN A 93 3.49 -5.94 -12.03
N ASN A 94 3.83 -6.69 -10.99
CA ASN A 94 3.77 -8.15 -10.97
C ASN A 94 2.48 -8.71 -10.31
N ALA A 95 1.50 -7.87 -9.97
CA ALA A 95 0.32 -8.25 -9.18
C ALA A 95 -0.58 -9.33 -9.84
N LYS A 96 -0.41 -9.60 -11.14
CA LYS A 96 -1.16 -10.62 -11.89
C LYS A 96 -0.40 -11.93 -12.08
N GLN A 97 0.84 -12.02 -11.61
CA GLN A 97 1.64 -13.23 -11.75
C GLN A 97 1.19 -14.29 -10.75
N ASP A 98 1.30 -15.56 -11.14
CA ASP A 98 0.88 -16.69 -10.30
C ASP A 98 1.73 -16.81 -9.02
N ASP A 99 2.96 -16.29 -9.05
CA ASP A 99 3.92 -16.29 -7.94
C ASP A 99 3.83 -15.03 -7.05
N ILE A 100 2.76 -14.22 -7.15
CA ILE A 100 2.64 -12.96 -6.43
C ILE A 100 2.77 -13.10 -4.90
N ALA A 101 2.27 -14.19 -4.32
CA ALA A 101 2.40 -14.46 -2.89
C ALA A 101 3.88 -14.58 -2.48
N VAL A 102 4.66 -15.33 -3.26
CA VAL A 102 6.11 -15.50 -3.02
C VAL A 102 6.85 -14.18 -3.17
N ARG A 103 6.45 -13.34 -4.13
CA ARG A 103 7.05 -12.01 -4.32
C ARG A 103 6.78 -11.07 -3.14
N ILE A 104 5.57 -11.11 -2.59
CA ILE A 104 5.22 -10.34 -1.38
C ILE A 104 6.03 -10.86 -0.18
N ASP A 105 6.12 -12.17 0.00
CA ASP A 105 6.90 -12.77 1.09
C ASP A 105 8.41 -12.48 0.96
N THR A 106 8.92 -12.39 -0.26
CA THR A 106 10.34 -12.03 -0.53
C THR A 106 10.61 -10.54 -0.29
N ALA A 107 9.59 -9.70 -0.46
CA ALA A 107 9.69 -8.26 -0.25
C ALA A 107 9.63 -7.83 1.22
N LEU A 108 9.15 -8.71 2.10
CA LEU A 108 8.98 -8.49 3.55
C LEU A 108 10.16 -9.07 4.34
#